data_AF-A0A7W7T579-F1
#
_entry.id   AF-A0A7W7T579-F1
#
_cell.length_a   1.000
_cell.length_b   1.000
_cell.length_c   1.000
_cell.angle_alpha   90.00
_cell.angle_beta   90.00
_cell.angle_gamma   90.00
#
_symmetry.space_group_name_H-M   'P 1'
#
loop_
_entity.id
_entity.type
_entity.pdbx_description
1 polymer ?
#
loop_
_entity_poly.entity_id
_entity_poly.type
_entity_poly.pdbx_seq_one_letter_code
_entity_poly.pdbx_strand_id
1 'polypeptide(L)'
;MTPPTTATAATTPWLTAQEAGTTSSSTLDIMLWVVVPYVSIAVFIVGHVWRYRYDKFGWTTRSSQLYENRLLRLGSPLFHFGILLVALGHVGGLLVPKSWTEAVGVSESVYHAVAVGLGVLAGVCTLVGAAILVYRRRTVGPVFSATTRNDKIMYVLLVGTIVLGLGTTVLGNLTDHPHDYRESVSPWFRSIFYFQPEPSLMAAAPLGFQLHALAAWALFAFWPFSRLVHVFSMPLGYLTRPYIVYRSRDERQLGSRAPRRGWERAR
;
A
#
# COMPACT_ATOMS: atom_id res chain seq x y z
N MET A 1 33.06 66.96 33.19
CA MET A 1 32.39 65.92 34.00
C MET A 1 31.05 65.65 33.35
N THR A 2 30.97 64.62 32.51
CA THR A 2 29.75 64.12 31.86
C THR A 2 29.70 62.61 32.12
N PRO A 3 28.53 62.02 32.43
CA PRO A 3 28.46 60.60 32.80
C PRO A 3 28.52 59.71 31.56
N PRO A 4 28.92 58.43 31.68
CA PRO A 4 28.86 57.50 30.56
C PRO A 4 27.42 57.03 30.33
N THR A 5 27.01 57.05 29.08
CA THR A 5 25.76 56.50 28.55
C THR A 5 25.76 54.99 28.73
N THR A 6 24.77 54.44 29.44
CA THR A 6 24.48 53.00 29.53
C THR A 6 24.13 52.46 28.15
N ALA A 7 24.94 51.53 27.65
CA ALA A 7 24.66 50.77 26.43
C ALA A 7 23.53 49.78 26.70
N THR A 8 22.37 50.02 26.09
CA THR A 8 21.25 49.07 26.03
C THR A 8 21.68 47.89 25.17
N ALA A 9 21.88 46.72 25.78
CA ALA A 9 22.15 45.48 25.05
C ALA A 9 20.94 45.16 24.17
N ALA A 10 21.09 45.33 22.86
CA ALA A 10 20.13 44.88 21.88
C ALA A 10 20.09 43.35 21.89
N THR A 11 19.09 42.78 22.55
CA THR A 11 18.71 41.37 22.40
C THR A 11 18.41 41.11 20.94
N THR A 12 19.23 40.26 20.33
CA THR A 12 19.20 39.89 18.92
C THR A 12 17.88 39.16 18.55
N PRO A 13 17.04 39.70 17.64
CA PRO A 13 15.73 39.13 17.30
C PRO A 13 15.77 37.77 16.58
N TRP A 14 16.95 37.33 16.15
CA TRP A 14 17.11 36.11 15.35
C TRP A 14 17.18 34.83 16.21
N LEU A 15 17.38 34.94 17.53
CA LEU A 15 17.27 33.79 18.44
C LEU A 15 15.81 33.33 18.61
N THR A 16 14.85 34.24 18.56
CA THR A 16 13.41 33.91 18.62
C THR A 16 12.85 33.35 17.31
N ALA A 17 13.48 33.66 16.17
CA ALA A 17 13.03 33.16 14.86
C ALA A 17 13.34 31.68 14.63
N GLN A 18 14.35 31.13 15.34
CA GLN A 18 14.74 29.73 15.21
C GLN A 18 13.89 28.78 16.07
N GLU A 19 13.13 29.30 17.03
CA GLU A 19 12.20 28.53 17.87
C GLU A 19 10.78 28.44 17.28
N ALA A 20 10.45 29.27 16.29
CA ALA A 20 9.09 29.37 15.74
C ALA A 20 8.71 28.32 14.68
N GLY A 21 9.63 27.41 14.32
CA GLY A 21 9.48 26.52 13.15
C GLY A 21 9.53 25.02 13.42
N THR A 22 9.67 24.56 14.66
CA THR A 22 9.69 23.14 14.99
C THR A 22 8.54 22.81 15.91
N THR A 23 7.38 22.46 15.37
CA THR A 23 6.43 21.61 16.10
C THR A 23 7.14 20.31 16.40
N SER A 24 7.70 20.20 17.61
CA SER A 24 8.33 18.99 18.10
C SER A 24 7.31 17.87 17.99
N SER A 25 7.57 16.90 17.10
CA SER A 25 6.67 15.77 16.91
C SER A 25 6.52 15.02 18.22
N SER A 26 5.28 14.77 18.64
CA SER A 26 5.05 14.06 19.90
C SER A 26 5.59 12.63 19.80
N THR A 27 5.85 11.99 20.94
CA THR A 27 6.22 10.57 20.98
C THR A 27 5.21 9.70 20.22
N LEU A 28 3.91 10.05 20.30
CA LEU A 28 2.84 9.35 19.59
C LEU A 28 2.98 9.52 18.08
N ASP A 29 3.29 10.74 17.60
CA ASP A 29 3.48 11.01 16.17
C ASP A 29 4.66 10.22 15.61
N ILE A 30 5.75 10.10 16.36
CA ILE A 30 6.90 9.28 15.98
C ILE A 30 6.48 7.80 15.89
N MET A 31 5.76 7.30 16.89
CA MET A 31 5.33 5.90 16.89
C MET A 31 4.40 5.57 15.71
N LEU A 32 3.40 6.42 15.44
CA LEU A 32 2.43 6.17 14.38
C LEU A 32 2.96 6.46 12.97
N TRP A 33 3.71 7.55 12.81
CA TRP A 33 4.04 8.08 11.48
C TRP A 33 5.49 7.84 11.05
N VAL A 34 6.30 7.24 11.93
CA VAL A 34 7.66 6.78 11.63
C VAL A 34 7.81 5.29 11.89
N VAL A 35 7.58 4.84 13.13
CA VAL A 35 7.87 3.46 13.54
C VAL A 35 6.94 2.47 12.84
N VAL A 36 5.63 2.69 12.85
CA VAL A 36 4.65 1.80 12.19
C VAL A 36 4.95 1.58 10.70
N PRO A 37 5.22 2.63 9.89
CA PRO A 37 5.64 2.44 8.50
C PRO A 37 6.88 1.55 8.34
N TYR A 38 7.96 1.82 9.06
CA TYR A 38 9.20 1.04 8.92
C TYR A 38 9.05 -0.40 9.37
N VAL A 39 8.34 -0.65 10.47
CA VAL A 39 8.02 -2.01 10.92
C VAL A 39 7.17 -2.73 9.86
N SER A 40 6.17 -2.05 9.30
CA SER A 40 5.30 -2.63 8.28
C SER A 40 6.07 -2.98 7.01
N ILE A 41 6.97 -2.10 6.55
CA ILE A 41 7.88 -2.35 5.41
C ILE A 41 8.81 -3.53 5.71
N ALA A 42 9.43 -3.56 6.90
CA ALA A 42 10.33 -4.65 7.28
C ALA A 42 9.61 -6.00 7.28
N VAL A 43 8.43 -6.08 7.91
CA VAL A 43 7.59 -7.30 7.93
C VAL A 43 7.16 -7.68 6.52
N PHE A 44 6.75 -6.70 5.71
CA PHE A 44 6.35 -6.92 4.31
C PHE A 44 7.51 -7.55 3.52
N ILE A 45 8.69 -6.95 3.52
CA ILE A 45 9.83 -7.43 2.72
C ILE A 45 10.32 -8.79 3.25
N VAL A 46 10.63 -8.88 4.55
CA VAL A 46 11.19 -10.09 5.14
C VAL A 46 10.20 -11.25 5.05
N GLY A 47 8.91 -10.99 5.32
CA GLY A 47 7.85 -11.98 5.22
C GLY A 47 7.70 -12.54 3.81
N HIS A 48 7.77 -11.70 2.76
CA HIS A 48 7.70 -12.16 1.37
C HIS A 48 8.93 -12.99 1.00
N VAL A 49 10.13 -12.54 1.37
CA VAL A 49 11.38 -13.28 1.13
C VAL A 49 11.34 -14.64 1.81
N TRP A 50 10.93 -14.69 3.08
CA TRP A 50 10.81 -15.94 3.84
C TRP A 50 9.80 -16.87 3.18
N ARG A 51 8.59 -16.38 2.87
CA ARG A 51 7.53 -17.20 2.26
C ARG A 51 7.94 -17.72 0.88
N TYR A 52 8.58 -16.90 0.06
CA TYR A 52 9.05 -17.33 -1.25
C TYR A 52 10.14 -18.41 -1.17
N ARG A 53 10.96 -18.42 -0.11
CA ARG A 53 11.99 -19.44 0.09
C ARG A 53 11.46 -20.72 0.71
N TYR A 54 10.59 -20.62 1.73
CA TYR A 54 10.21 -21.75 2.58
C TYR A 54 8.79 -22.26 2.34
N ASP A 55 7.88 -21.47 1.76
CA ASP A 55 6.48 -21.84 1.50
C ASP A 55 6.08 -21.51 0.05
N LYS A 56 6.80 -22.13 -0.90
CA LYS A 56 6.49 -22.02 -2.34
C LYS A 56 5.13 -22.62 -2.70
N PHE A 57 4.67 -23.65 -1.98
CA PHE A 57 3.37 -24.28 -2.24
C PHE A 57 2.20 -23.42 -1.76
N GLY A 58 2.38 -22.65 -0.69
CA GLY A 58 1.40 -21.67 -0.22
C GLY A 58 1.33 -20.40 -1.08
N TRP A 59 2.25 -20.23 -2.04
CA TRP A 59 2.27 -19.13 -3.00
C TRP A 59 1.30 -19.39 -4.17
N THR A 60 0.01 -19.21 -3.91
CA THR A 60 -1.06 -19.47 -4.89
C THR A 60 -2.22 -18.49 -4.71
N THR A 61 -2.97 -18.26 -5.78
CA THR A 61 -4.21 -17.48 -5.76
C THR A 61 -5.30 -18.15 -4.93
N ARG A 62 -5.21 -19.46 -4.64
CA ARG A 62 -6.28 -20.26 -3.99
C ARG A 62 -7.64 -20.00 -4.65
N SER A 63 -7.70 -20.24 -5.96
CA SER A 63 -8.94 -20.06 -6.72
C SER A 63 -10.04 -20.98 -6.19
N SER A 64 -11.24 -20.43 -6.03
CA SER A 64 -12.43 -21.17 -5.62
C SER A 64 -13.45 -21.28 -6.77
N GLN A 65 -13.03 -21.01 -8.01
CA GLN A 65 -13.93 -20.90 -9.16
C GLN A 65 -14.63 -22.21 -9.51
N LEU A 66 -13.96 -23.36 -9.31
CA LEU A 66 -14.55 -24.67 -9.55
C LEU A 66 -15.79 -24.93 -8.69
N TYR A 67 -15.85 -24.37 -7.47
CA TYR A 67 -16.98 -24.52 -6.57
C TYR A 67 -18.17 -23.64 -6.95
N GLU A 68 -17.93 -22.47 -7.56
CA GLU A 68 -18.96 -21.54 -8.00
C GLU A 68 -18.36 -20.50 -8.95
N ASN A 69 -18.99 -20.29 -10.11
CA ASN A 69 -18.46 -19.43 -11.17
C ASN A 69 -19.35 -18.22 -11.51
N ARG A 70 -20.66 -18.27 -11.26
CA ARG A 70 -21.62 -17.24 -11.69
C ARG A 70 -21.38 -15.91 -10.98
N LEU A 71 -21.32 -15.91 -9.66
CA LEU A 71 -21.00 -14.70 -8.89
C LEU A 71 -19.54 -14.28 -9.08
N LEU A 72 -18.63 -15.26 -9.18
CA LEU A 72 -17.20 -14.98 -9.38
C LEU A 72 -16.94 -14.25 -10.70
N ARG A 73 -17.61 -14.62 -11.80
CA ARG A 73 -17.45 -13.98 -13.12
C ARG A 73 -17.79 -12.50 -13.14
N LEU A 74 -18.67 -12.04 -12.23
CA LEU A 74 -19.00 -10.63 -12.08
C LEU A 74 -18.12 -9.96 -11.02
N GLY A 75 -18.08 -10.53 -9.81
CA GLY A 75 -17.39 -9.92 -8.68
C GLY A 75 -15.87 -9.86 -8.85
N SER A 76 -15.26 -10.88 -9.48
CA SER A 76 -13.80 -10.92 -9.62
C SER A 76 -13.27 -9.85 -10.58
N PRO A 77 -13.76 -9.70 -11.82
CA PRO A 77 -13.31 -8.62 -12.69
C PRO A 77 -13.60 -7.24 -12.11
N LEU A 78 -14.81 -7.02 -11.56
CA LEU A 78 -15.20 -5.73 -10.99
C LEU A 78 -14.28 -5.31 -9.83
N PHE A 79 -13.94 -6.26 -8.94
CA PHE A 79 -12.97 -6.03 -7.87
C PHE A 79 -11.56 -5.76 -8.42
N HIS A 80 -11.05 -6.63 -9.32
CA HIS A 80 -9.65 -6.55 -9.75
C HIS A 80 -9.38 -5.32 -10.63
N PHE A 81 -10.25 -5.00 -11.58
CA PHE A 81 -10.08 -3.77 -12.37
C PHE A 81 -10.22 -2.53 -11.50
N GLY A 82 -11.19 -2.52 -10.58
CA GLY A 82 -11.33 -1.45 -9.59
C GLY A 82 -10.06 -1.26 -8.76
N ILE A 83 -9.56 -2.32 -8.11
CA ILE A 83 -8.41 -2.19 -7.19
C ILE A 83 -7.12 -1.86 -7.95
N LEU A 84 -6.97 -2.31 -9.19
CA LEU A 84 -5.84 -1.93 -10.03
C LEU A 84 -5.87 -0.44 -10.37
N LEU A 85 -7.04 0.11 -10.73
CA LEU A 85 -7.19 1.56 -10.94
C LEU A 85 -6.95 2.35 -9.65
N VAL A 86 -7.45 1.88 -8.50
CA VAL A 86 -7.16 2.49 -7.19
C VAL A 86 -5.66 2.47 -6.91
N ALA A 87 -4.97 1.34 -7.12
CA ALA A 87 -3.54 1.22 -6.89
C ALA A 87 -2.72 2.14 -7.81
N LEU A 88 -3.07 2.20 -9.10
CA LEU A 88 -2.45 3.13 -10.05
C LEU A 88 -2.69 4.59 -9.66
N GLY A 89 -3.90 4.93 -9.20
CA GLY A 89 -4.23 6.23 -8.66
C GLY A 89 -3.40 6.58 -7.43
N HIS A 90 -3.19 5.64 -6.50
CA HIS A 90 -2.33 5.84 -5.33
C HIS A 90 -0.86 6.06 -5.72
N VAL A 91 -0.35 5.29 -6.69
CA VAL A 91 1.01 5.50 -7.22
C VAL A 91 1.12 6.91 -7.81
N GLY A 92 0.17 7.32 -8.65
CA GLY A 92 0.13 8.65 -9.24
C GLY A 92 -0.01 9.77 -8.21
N GLY A 93 -0.87 9.61 -7.20
CA GLY A 93 -1.14 10.66 -6.21
C GLY A 93 -0.11 10.77 -5.10
N LEU A 94 0.51 9.66 -4.68
CA LEU A 94 1.46 9.65 -3.57
C LEU A 94 2.90 9.81 -4.03
N LEU A 95 3.29 9.17 -5.14
CA LEU A 95 4.69 9.14 -5.58
C LEU A 95 5.05 10.25 -6.57
N VAL A 96 4.09 10.75 -7.36
CA VAL A 96 4.37 11.83 -8.33
C VAL A 96 4.24 13.20 -7.66
N PRO A 97 5.33 14.01 -7.62
CA PRO A 97 5.29 15.35 -7.05
C PRO A 97 4.28 16.28 -7.74
N LYS A 98 3.68 17.20 -6.98
CA LYS A 98 2.78 18.25 -7.51
C LYS A 98 3.43 19.08 -8.63
N SER A 99 4.69 19.46 -8.42
CA SER A 99 5.50 20.20 -9.41
C SER A 99 5.63 19.48 -10.76
N TRP A 100 5.63 18.14 -10.80
CA TRP A 100 5.74 17.40 -12.06
C TRP A 100 4.43 17.45 -12.85
N THR A 101 3.29 17.32 -12.18
CA THR A 101 1.98 17.43 -12.85
C THR A 101 1.74 18.85 -13.37
N GLU A 102 2.14 19.85 -12.59
CA GLU A 102 2.03 21.26 -12.99
C GLU A 102 2.98 21.58 -14.17
N ALA A 103 4.20 21.04 -14.18
CA ALA A 103 5.15 21.23 -15.26
C ALA A 103 4.69 20.66 -16.62
N VAL A 104 3.84 19.63 -16.61
CA VAL A 104 3.20 19.06 -17.82
C VAL A 104 1.92 19.82 -18.21
N GLY A 105 1.58 20.88 -17.46
CA GLY A 105 0.42 21.74 -17.75
C GLY A 105 -0.90 21.21 -17.20
N VAL A 106 -0.89 20.22 -16.30
CA VAL A 106 -2.11 19.76 -15.64
C VAL A 106 -2.46 20.73 -14.51
N SER A 107 -3.55 21.48 -14.67
CA SER A 107 -4.06 22.36 -13.61
C SER A 107 -4.55 21.56 -12.41
N GLU A 108 -4.51 22.16 -11.22
CA GLU A 108 -5.03 21.55 -10.00
C GLU A 108 -6.51 21.14 -10.15
N SER A 109 -7.32 21.96 -10.83
CA SER A 109 -8.73 21.66 -11.09
C SER A 109 -8.94 20.41 -11.96
N VAL A 110 -8.12 20.24 -13.00
CA VAL A 110 -8.19 19.06 -13.88
C VAL A 110 -7.70 17.83 -13.13
N TYR A 111 -6.58 17.95 -12.41
CA TYR A 111 -6.05 16.87 -11.58
C TYR A 111 -7.09 16.41 -10.57
N HIS A 112 -7.67 17.34 -9.81
CA HIS A 112 -8.67 17.08 -8.80
C HIS A 112 -9.92 16.41 -9.37
N ALA A 113 -10.46 16.93 -10.48
CA ALA A 113 -11.64 16.35 -11.13
C ALA A 113 -11.40 14.90 -11.59
N VAL A 114 -10.23 14.64 -12.20
CA VAL A 114 -9.86 13.30 -12.66
C VAL A 114 -9.59 12.38 -11.48
N ALA A 115 -8.83 12.82 -10.48
CA ALA A 115 -8.46 12.02 -9.32
C ALA A 115 -9.70 11.63 -8.48
N VAL A 116 -10.60 12.57 -8.21
CA VAL A 116 -11.84 12.30 -7.48
C VAL A 116 -12.80 11.46 -8.33
N GLY A 117 -13.03 11.83 -9.59
CA GLY A 117 -13.96 11.11 -10.47
C GLY A 117 -13.55 9.66 -10.70
N LEU A 118 -12.32 9.43 -11.17
CA LEU A 118 -11.79 8.08 -11.38
C LEU A 118 -11.60 7.34 -10.04
N GLY A 119 -11.19 8.04 -8.98
CA GLY A 119 -10.98 7.46 -7.66
C GLY A 119 -12.28 6.92 -7.05
N VAL A 120 -13.37 7.70 -7.09
CA VAL A 120 -14.69 7.27 -6.62
C VAL A 120 -15.23 6.13 -7.47
N LEU A 121 -15.15 6.23 -8.80
CA LEU A 121 -15.59 5.15 -9.69
C LEU A 121 -14.84 3.85 -9.40
N ALA A 122 -13.50 3.90 -9.37
CA ALA A 122 -12.67 2.73 -9.10
C ALA A 122 -12.90 2.18 -7.68
N GLY A 123 -13.05 3.05 -6.68
CA GLY A 123 -13.34 2.68 -5.30
C GLY A 123 -14.70 1.99 -5.15
N VAL A 124 -15.75 2.52 -5.79
CA VAL A 124 -17.09 1.91 -5.81
C VAL A 124 -17.07 0.56 -6.53
N CYS A 125 -16.46 0.46 -7.72
CA CYS A 125 -16.28 -0.82 -8.41
C CYS A 125 -15.56 -1.84 -7.52
N THR A 126 -14.47 -1.43 -6.88
CA THR A 126 -13.72 -2.27 -5.95
C THR A 126 -14.60 -2.75 -4.80
N LEU A 127 -15.32 -1.85 -4.15
CA LEU A 127 -16.14 -2.16 -2.98
C LEU A 127 -17.32 -3.07 -3.34
N VAL A 128 -18.01 -2.80 -4.45
CA VAL A 128 -19.11 -3.64 -4.95
C VAL A 128 -18.59 -5.03 -5.35
N GLY A 129 -17.46 -5.10 -6.06
CA GLY A 129 -16.80 -6.36 -6.39
C GLY A 129 -16.44 -7.16 -5.13
N ALA A 130 -15.84 -6.50 -4.13
CA ALA A 130 -15.53 -7.12 -2.84
C ALA A 130 -16.78 -7.61 -2.12
N ALA A 131 -17.87 -6.82 -2.10
CA ALA A 131 -19.13 -7.19 -1.50
C ALA A 131 -19.73 -8.46 -2.14
N ILE A 132 -19.72 -8.55 -3.48
CA ILE A 132 -20.15 -9.77 -4.21
C ILE A 132 -19.29 -10.97 -3.81
N LEU A 133 -17.96 -10.80 -3.75
CA LEU A 133 -17.03 -11.88 -3.40
C LEU A 133 -17.18 -12.35 -1.95
N VAL A 134 -17.38 -11.42 -1.01
CA VAL A 134 -17.65 -11.73 0.40
C VAL A 134 -19.01 -12.41 0.53
N TYR A 135 -20.05 -11.88 -0.10
CA TYR A 135 -21.38 -12.51 -0.13
C TYR A 135 -21.30 -13.96 -0.60
N ARG A 136 -20.66 -14.18 -1.76
CA ARG A 136 -20.40 -15.52 -2.32
C ARG A 136 -19.69 -16.44 -1.32
N ARG A 137 -18.67 -15.96 -0.60
CA ARG A 137 -17.96 -16.75 0.41
C ARG A 137 -18.80 -17.10 1.63
N ARG A 138 -19.87 -16.34 1.91
CA ARG A 138 -20.75 -16.58 3.06
C ARG A 138 -21.94 -17.47 2.69
N THR A 139 -22.42 -17.42 1.45
CA THR A 139 -23.64 -18.13 1.04
C THR A 139 -23.38 -19.46 0.32
N VAL A 140 -22.20 -19.67 -0.26
CA VAL A 140 -21.88 -20.90 -1.00
C VAL A 140 -21.11 -21.87 -0.10
N GLY A 141 -21.76 -22.98 0.28
CA GLY A 141 -21.24 -23.97 1.23
C GLY A 141 -19.79 -24.44 0.97
N PRO A 142 -19.48 -24.99 -0.22
CA PRO A 142 -18.11 -25.44 -0.55
C PRO A 142 -17.06 -24.32 -0.56
N VAL A 143 -17.46 -23.09 -0.91
CA VAL A 143 -16.55 -21.93 -0.88
C VAL A 143 -16.31 -21.49 0.57
N PHE A 144 -17.35 -21.52 1.40
CA PHE A 144 -17.26 -21.18 2.81
C PHE A 144 -16.37 -22.17 3.58
N SER A 145 -16.54 -23.47 3.35
CA SER A 145 -15.72 -24.50 3.99
C SER A 145 -14.25 -24.40 3.61
N ALA A 146 -13.94 -23.98 2.38
CA ALA A 146 -12.58 -23.71 1.92
C ALA A 146 -12.01 -22.35 2.37
N THR A 147 -12.80 -21.49 3.03
CA THR A 147 -12.36 -20.15 3.46
C THR A 147 -11.70 -20.20 4.83
N THR A 148 -10.42 -19.81 4.89
CA THR A 148 -9.60 -19.89 6.11
C THR A 148 -9.81 -18.69 7.04
N ARG A 149 -9.34 -18.78 8.30
CA ARG A 149 -9.32 -17.62 9.21
C ARG A 149 -8.46 -16.47 8.65
N ASN A 150 -7.36 -16.82 7.99
CA ASN A 150 -6.47 -15.87 7.34
C ASN A 150 -7.18 -15.12 6.19
N ASP A 151 -8.01 -15.79 5.40
CA ASP A 151 -8.84 -15.14 4.37
C ASP A 151 -9.81 -14.12 5.00
N LYS A 152 -10.42 -14.45 6.14
CA LYS A 152 -11.37 -13.56 6.84
C LYS A 152 -10.67 -12.30 7.34
N ILE A 153 -9.51 -12.44 7.99
CA ILE A 153 -8.70 -11.30 8.46
C ILE A 153 -8.28 -10.43 7.27
N MET A 154 -7.82 -11.06 6.19
CA MET A 154 -7.47 -10.35 4.96
C MET A 154 -8.65 -9.52 4.42
N TYR A 155 -9.85 -10.10 4.32
CA TYR A 155 -11.03 -9.37 3.86
C TYR A 155 -11.41 -8.21 4.78
N VAL A 156 -11.30 -8.37 6.10
CA VAL A 156 -11.56 -7.29 7.06
C VAL A 156 -10.58 -6.13 6.85
N LEU A 157 -9.27 -6.42 6.79
CA LEU A 157 -8.25 -5.38 6.58
C LEU A 157 -8.42 -4.71 5.21
N LEU A 158 -8.62 -5.49 4.16
CA LEU A 158 -8.75 -4.99 2.79
C LEU A 158 -10.02 -4.14 2.62
N VAL A 159 -11.18 -4.66 3.00
CA VAL A 159 -12.46 -3.93 2.88
C VAL A 159 -12.47 -2.73 3.82
N GLY A 160 -11.95 -2.86 5.04
CA GLY A 160 -11.81 -1.73 5.96
C GLY A 160 -10.95 -0.61 5.38
N THR A 161 -9.81 -0.95 4.78
CA THR A 161 -8.94 0.01 4.10
C THR A 161 -9.66 0.70 2.93
N ILE A 162 -10.37 -0.08 2.09
CA ILE A 162 -11.15 0.45 0.96
C ILE A 162 -12.26 1.41 1.45
N VAL A 163 -13.00 1.03 2.48
CA VAL A 163 -14.09 1.86 3.04
C VAL A 163 -13.53 3.15 3.62
N LEU A 164 -12.42 3.08 4.37
CA LEU A 164 -11.76 4.28 4.90
C LEU A 164 -11.27 5.19 3.76
N GLY A 165 -10.64 4.63 2.72
CA GLY A 165 -10.12 5.41 1.59
C GLY A 165 -11.20 6.00 0.69
N LEU A 166 -12.28 5.25 0.43
CA LEU A 166 -13.43 5.80 -0.29
C LEU A 166 -14.16 6.83 0.57
N GLY A 167 -14.24 6.60 1.88
CA GLY A 167 -14.80 7.56 2.85
C GLY A 167 -14.03 8.88 2.86
N THR A 168 -12.69 8.86 2.87
CA THR A 168 -11.88 10.08 2.76
C THR A 168 -12.12 10.81 1.46
N THR A 169 -12.22 10.09 0.35
CA THR A 169 -12.46 10.70 -0.97
C THR A 169 -13.86 11.27 -1.09
N VAL A 170 -14.89 10.59 -0.59
CA VAL A 170 -16.26 11.11 -0.69
C VAL A 170 -16.50 12.21 0.34
N LEU A 171 -16.31 11.92 1.62
CA LEU A 171 -16.62 12.85 2.70
C LEU A 171 -15.68 14.07 2.71
N GLY A 172 -14.40 13.86 2.41
CA GLY A 172 -13.42 14.95 2.36
C GLY A 172 -13.62 15.91 1.19
N ASN A 173 -14.38 15.53 0.16
CA ASN A 173 -14.76 16.41 -0.95
C ASN A 173 -16.16 17.02 -0.80
N LEU A 174 -16.91 16.67 0.24
CA LEU A 174 -18.19 17.30 0.58
C LEU A 174 -18.03 18.56 1.45
N THR A 175 -16.81 18.86 1.90
CA THR A 175 -16.50 20.04 2.71
C THR A 175 -16.20 21.26 1.83
N ASP A 176 -16.48 22.47 2.32
CA ASP A 176 -16.22 23.74 1.61
C ASP A 176 -14.74 23.95 1.23
N HIS A 177 -13.82 23.29 1.94
CA HIS A 177 -12.39 23.29 1.67
C HIS A 177 -11.82 21.86 1.64
N PRO A 178 -11.89 21.17 0.49
CA PRO A 178 -11.32 19.83 0.34
C PRO A 178 -9.83 19.84 0.70
N HIS A 179 -9.41 18.90 1.55
CA HIS A 179 -8.02 18.82 1.98
C HIS A 179 -7.12 18.33 0.83
N ASP A 180 -6.14 19.16 0.44
CA ASP A 180 -5.13 18.77 -0.55
C ASP A 180 -4.11 17.80 0.07
N TYR A 181 -4.36 16.51 -0.14
CA TYR A 181 -3.48 15.45 0.33
C TYR A 181 -2.07 15.50 -0.30
N ARG A 182 -1.89 16.22 -1.43
CA ARG A 182 -0.59 16.35 -2.12
C ARG A 182 0.37 17.28 -1.39
N GLU A 183 -0.13 18.07 -0.45
CA GLU A 183 0.66 19.00 0.36
C GLU A 183 1.02 18.42 1.74
N SER A 184 0.40 17.32 2.17
CA SER A 184 0.62 16.71 3.48
C SER A 184 0.90 15.20 3.40
N VAL A 185 -0.09 14.40 3.01
CA VAL A 185 0.00 12.93 2.99
C VAL A 185 0.99 12.43 1.95
N SER A 186 1.00 12.97 0.72
CA SER A 186 1.91 12.52 -0.34
C SER A 186 3.39 12.85 -0.03
N PRO A 187 3.75 14.07 0.43
CA PRO A 187 5.13 14.34 0.87
C PRO A 187 5.52 13.48 2.07
N TRP A 188 4.67 13.32 3.09
CA TRP A 188 4.93 12.40 4.20
C TRP A 188 5.22 10.98 3.72
N PHE A 189 4.40 10.44 2.83
CA PHE A 189 4.58 9.07 2.32
C PHE A 189 5.92 8.92 1.60
N ARG A 190 6.30 9.90 0.76
CA ARG A 190 7.59 9.92 0.07
C ARG A 190 8.76 10.02 1.06
N SER A 191 8.60 10.77 2.14
CA SER A 191 9.62 10.99 3.18
C SER A 191 10.15 9.74 3.86
N ILE A 192 9.31 8.71 3.93
CA ILE A 192 9.68 7.38 4.43
C ILE A 192 10.71 6.71 3.49
N PHE A 193 10.61 6.90 2.18
CA PHE A 193 11.48 6.21 1.20
C PHE A 193 12.82 6.90 0.97
N TYR A 194 12.94 8.20 1.22
CA TYR A 194 14.22 8.91 1.25
C TYR A 194 14.82 9.02 2.67
N PHE A 195 14.27 8.26 3.63
CA PHE A 195 14.77 8.12 5.00
C PHE A 195 14.86 9.41 5.81
N GLN A 196 14.02 10.40 5.50
CA GLN A 196 13.88 11.63 6.29
C GLN A 196 12.39 11.83 6.62
N PRO A 197 11.81 10.98 7.48
CA PRO A 197 10.38 10.98 7.71
C PRO A 197 9.90 12.29 8.35
N GLU A 198 8.82 12.87 7.82
CA GLU A 198 8.21 14.12 8.29
C GLU A 198 6.86 13.85 8.97
N PRO A 199 6.83 13.34 10.22
CA PRO A 199 5.61 12.88 10.88
C PRO A 199 4.57 13.99 11.13
N SER A 200 5.00 15.25 11.23
CA SER A 200 4.11 16.41 11.41
C SER A 200 3.09 16.56 10.27
N LEU A 201 3.48 16.21 9.04
CA LEU A 201 2.62 16.29 7.87
C LEU A 201 1.41 15.33 7.96
N MET A 202 1.62 14.12 8.49
CA MET A 202 0.53 13.17 8.69
C MET A 202 -0.26 13.46 9.97
N ALA A 203 0.41 13.92 11.03
CA ALA A 203 -0.26 14.32 12.27
C ALA A 203 -1.27 15.47 12.05
N ALA A 204 -0.97 16.38 11.11
CA ALA A 204 -1.85 17.47 10.72
C ALA A 204 -2.98 17.06 9.73
N ALA A 205 -2.88 15.88 9.12
CA ALA A 205 -3.87 15.43 8.14
C ALA A 205 -5.21 15.09 8.84
N PRO A 206 -6.37 15.25 8.17
CA PRO A 206 -7.65 14.87 8.73
C PRO A 206 -7.70 13.41 9.18
N LEU A 207 -8.47 13.13 10.24
CA LEU A 207 -8.52 11.81 10.88
C LEU A 207 -8.80 10.66 9.90
N GLY A 208 -9.62 10.89 8.87
CA GLY A 208 -9.89 9.88 7.84
C GLY A 208 -8.62 9.42 7.11
N PHE A 209 -7.73 10.35 6.74
CA PHE A 209 -6.46 10.02 6.07
C PHE A 209 -5.52 9.27 7.00
N GLN A 210 -5.44 9.67 8.27
CA GLN A 210 -4.68 8.99 9.31
C GLN A 210 -5.15 7.54 9.49
N LEU A 211 -6.46 7.32 9.63
CA LEU A 211 -7.05 5.99 9.79
C LEU A 211 -6.85 5.11 8.54
N HIS A 212 -7.04 5.68 7.35
CA HIS A 212 -6.79 4.96 6.10
C HIS A 212 -5.32 4.54 5.98
N ALA A 213 -4.37 5.44 6.30
CA ALA A 213 -2.94 5.14 6.27
C ALA A 213 -2.56 4.04 7.27
N LEU A 214 -3.08 4.09 8.51
CA LEU A 214 -2.84 3.03 9.50
C LEU A 214 -3.42 1.69 9.07
N ALA A 215 -4.63 1.67 8.51
CA ALA A 215 -5.24 0.46 7.97
C ALA A 215 -4.44 -0.11 6.78
N ALA A 216 -3.94 0.76 5.90
CA ALA A 216 -3.05 0.37 4.82
C ALA A 216 -1.74 -0.24 5.35
N TRP A 217 -1.05 0.40 6.30
CA TRP A 217 0.17 -0.16 6.89
C TRP A 217 -0.06 -1.51 7.56
N ALA A 218 -1.19 -1.68 8.27
CA ALA A 218 -1.59 -2.97 8.81
C ALA A 218 -1.83 -4.03 7.71
N LEU A 219 -2.48 -3.64 6.60
CA LEU A 219 -2.68 -4.52 5.44
C LEU A 219 -1.35 -4.94 4.80
N PHE A 220 -0.40 -4.00 4.63
CA PHE A 220 0.95 -4.29 4.13
C PHE A 220 1.69 -5.24 5.08
N ALA A 221 1.70 -4.98 6.40
CA ALA A 221 2.32 -5.87 7.36
C ALA A 221 1.71 -7.29 7.33
N PHE A 222 0.39 -7.41 7.11
CA PHE A 222 -0.30 -8.70 7.02
C PHE A 222 -0.15 -9.42 5.67
N TRP A 223 0.18 -8.67 4.61
CA TRP A 223 0.25 -9.14 3.23
C TRP A 223 1.03 -10.46 3.03
N PRO A 224 2.29 -10.60 3.49
CA PRO A 224 3.09 -11.81 3.25
C PRO A 224 2.49 -13.06 3.88
N PHE A 225 1.55 -12.94 4.81
CA PHE A 225 0.90 -14.06 5.48
C PHE A 225 -0.44 -14.42 4.87
N SER A 226 -0.88 -13.71 3.82
CA SER A 226 -2.20 -13.84 3.23
C SER A 226 -2.16 -14.32 1.78
N ARG A 227 -3.32 -14.55 1.16
CA ARG A 227 -3.39 -14.83 -0.29
C ARG A 227 -2.97 -13.65 -1.16
N LEU A 228 -2.78 -12.44 -0.63
CA LEU A 228 -2.41 -11.24 -1.39
C LEU A 228 -1.04 -11.38 -2.09
N VAL A 229 -0.20 -12.32 -1.66
CA VAL A 229 1.07 -12.66 -2.32
C VAL A 229 0.93 -12.95 -3.82
N HIS A 230 -0.28 -13.33 -4.28
CA HIS A 230 -0.55 -13.58 -5.69
C HIS A 230 -0.29 -12.35 -6.59
N VAL A 231 -0.37 -11.12 -6.06
CA VAL A 231 -0.13 -9.89 -6.83
C VAL A 231 1.27 -9.88 -7.45
N PHE A 232 2.26 -10.43 -6.74
CA PHE A 232 3.64 -10.56 -7.24
C PHE A 232 3.82 -11.63 -8.32
N SER A 233 2.77 -12.39 -8.63
CA SER A 233 2.76 -13.42 -9.67
C SER A 233 2.02 -12.96 -10.92
N MET A 234 1.82 -11.64 -11.10
CA MET A 234 1.26 -11.09 -12.32
C MET A 234 2.08 -11.59 -13.52
N PRO A 235 1.47 -12.30 -14.48
CA PRO A 235 2.21 -13.08 -15.48
C PRO A 235 2.70 -12.21 -16.64
N LEU A 236 3.42 -11.12 -16.37
CA LEU A 236 3.94 -10.21 -17.40
C LEU A 236 4.86 -10.93 -18.40
N GLY A 237 5.68 -11.86 -17.92
CA GLY A 237 6.55 -12.67 -18.76
C GLY A 237 5.81 -13.60 -19.73
N TYR A 238 4.50 -13.85 -19.52
CA TYR A 238 3.71 -14.67 -20.44
C TYR A 238 3.53 -14.00 -21.81
N LEU A 239 3.58 -12.66 -21.87
CA LEU A 239 3.42 -11.90 -23.12
C LEU A 239 4.47 -12.25 -24.18
N THR A 240 5.67 -12.67 -23.74
CA THR A 240 6.80 -13.01 -24.61
C THR A 240 7.25 -14.45 -24.47
N ARG A 241 6.56 -15.26 -23.65
CA ARG A 241 6.94 -16.65 -23.38
C ARG A 241 6.52 -17.56 -24.54
N PRO A 242 7.42 -18.43 -25.04
CA PRO A 242 7.05 -19.46 -26.01
C PRO A 242 5.93 -20.38 -25.49
N TYR A 243 5.03 -20.81 -26.38
CA TYR A 243 3.94 -21.74 -26.02
C TYR A 243 4.45 -23.04 -25.42
N ILE A 244 5.52 -23.58 -26.01
CA ILE A 244 6.16 -24.82 -25.57
C ILE A 244 7.42 -24.45 -24.81
N VAL A 245 7.53 -24.89 -23.56
CA VAL A 245 8.73 -24.69 -22.73
C VAL A 245 9.40 -26.02 -22.47
N TYR A 246 10.60 -26.14 -23.02
CA TYR A 246 11.51 -27.23 -22.72
C TYR A 246 12.31 -26.88 -21.46
N ARG A 247 12.47 -27.85 -20.56
CA ARG A 247 13.43 -27.76 -19.46
C ARG A 247 14.54 -28.77 -19.75
N SER A 248 15.77 -28.28 -19.86
CA SER A 248 16.93 -29.16 -19.95
C SER A 248 17.05 -29.99 -18.67
N ARG A 249 17.68 -31.15 -18.78
CA ARG A 249 18.08 -31.92 -17.60
C ARG A 249 19.20 -31.17 -16.91
N ASP A 250 19.14 -31.07 -15.59
CA ASP A 250 20.28 -30.58 -14.82
C ASP A 250 21.39 -31.64 -14.88
N GLU A 251 22.46 -31.35 -15.62
CA GLU A 251 23.60 -32.25 -15.78
C GLU A 251 24.29 -32.54 -14.44
N ARG A 252 24.16 -31.63 -13.46
CA ARG A 252 24.72 -31.77 -12.10
C ARG A 252 23.79 -32.54 -11.17
N GLN A 253 22.48 -32.51 -11.44
CA GLN A 253 21.46 -33.13 -10.59
C GLN A 253 20.38 -33.85 -11.43
N LEU A 254 20.69 -35.09 -11.82
CA LEU A 254 19.83 -35.93 -12.66
C LEU A 254 18.61 -36.54 -11.93
N GLY A 255 18.43 -36.25 -10.64
CA GLY A 255 17.32 -36.73 -9.83
C GLY A 255 16.76 -35.63 -8.94
N SER A 256 15.63 -35.87 -8.29
CA SER A 256 15.00 -34.90 -7.37
C SER A 256 15.85 -34.57 -6.13
N ARG A 257 16.95 -35.29 -5.90
CA ARG A 257 17.89 -35.10 -4.78
C ARG A 257 19.34 -35.21 -5.27
N ALA A 258 20.24 -34.52 -4.57
CA ALA A 258 21.67 -34.69 -4.77
C ALA A 258 22.08 -36.15 -4.48
N PRO A 259 23.07 -36.70 -5.21
CA PRO A 259 23.64 -38.00 -4.89
C PRO A 259 24.13 -38.03 -3.44
N ARG A 260 23.87 -39.12 -2.72
CA ARG A 260 24.43 -39.33 -1.38
C ARG A 260 25.94 -39.54 -1.48
N ARG A 261 26.68 -39.16 -0.43
CA ARG A 261 28.13 -39.39 -0.35
C ARG A 261 28.46 -40.85 -0.64
N GLY A 262 29.41 -41.11 -1.53
CA GLY A 262 29.78 -42.47 -1.98
C GLY A 262 28.96 -43.02 -3.15
N TRP A 263 27.90 -42.34 -3.56
CA TRP A 263 27.17 -42.56 -4.83
C TRP A 263 27.42 -41.39 -5.80
N GLU A 264 28.43 -40.58 -5.52
CA GLU A 264 28.89 -39.54 -6.42
C GLU A 264 29.50 -40.17 -7.67
N ARG A 265 29.37 -39.50 -8.81
CA ARG A 265 29.98 -39.99 -10.06
C ARG A 265 31.49 -39.99 -9.92
N ALA A 266 32.13 -41.09 -10.34
CA ALA A 266 33.55 -41.07 -10.68
C ALA A 266 33.72 -40.02 -11.80
N ARG A 267 34.60 -39.04 -11.54
CA ARG A 267 34.93 -38.00 -12.51
C ARG A 267 35.84 -38.55 -13.60
#